data_AF-A0AAN6WFY5-F1
#
_entry.id   AF-A0AAN6WFY5-F1
#
_cell.length_a   1.000
_cell.length_b   1.000
_cell.length_c   1.000
_cell.angle_alpha   90.00
_cell.angle_beta   90.00
_cell.angle_gamma   90.00
#
_symmetry.space_group_name_H-M   'P 1'
#
loop_
_entity.id
_entity.type
_entity.pdbx_description
1 polymer ?
#
loop_
_entity_poly.entity_id
_entity_poly.type
_entity_poly.pdbx_seq_one_letter_code
_entity_poly.pdbx_strand_id
1 'polypeptide(L)'
;MTVTKPEQPDTAPKHLLVGAINPFALVEAILGRKLDWSSASTSRIVATILQTDYDELFDMSFNSILYAGLKLNDREEAAEPIDCKDFYTLTERDLLTPDFSRIKKLSDLGYMGLKDLGGIRVKHAVMSNGNLRMTLEPPRSLGKTLSNSEMTALIRDLATPYRSESQASGEKNKWTPPNGIWTDISSLYRQDATKFNNPVQGAIGNSWLIAALMSVTWSDPSSITHCNQSPAAASSSSSKKDKNSDGSCTLSIKLYSKGGHLDAPTQIVTVNAQVPLNTSSEMVMYARSSDEGEIWPCLYEKAFAKWISSSSSSSSSSSSPPPPPSSFSSSKSFYEQHPDLTLLSHGDPVKAMAQLTNKTPEYFLTSSRREQDLLGLVRSHCVNLRTIYPLVAYTHPTFCNNRFRGATLVGNMAYSVLGWAAPQERKQYIILRHPWGVCEPDGLTSYSGLVTKVDTKFWPPVELLDGKSGVFAIETGAFREVFAGMGVAK
;
A
#
# COMPACT_ATOMS: atom_id res chain seq x y z
N MET A 1 18.01 -2.81 -38.25
CA MET A 1 17.82 -2.60 -36.80
C MET A 1 18.58 -1.35 -36.43
N THR A 2 17.90 -0.22 -36.35
CA THR A 2 18.48 1.03 -35.84
C THR A 2 18.72 0.83 -34.34
N VAL A 3 19.97 0.93 -33.91
CA VAL A 3 20.36 0.92 -32.50
C VAL A 3 19.76 2.17 -31.88
N THR A 4 18.59 2.04 -31.24
CA THR A 4 18.00 3.10 -30.44
C THR A 4 18.95 3.39 -29.29
N LYS A 5 19.41 4.65 -29.21
CA LYS A 5 20.21 5.14 -28.10
C LYS A 5 19.46 4.84 -26.79
N PRO A 6 20.13 4.35 -25.73
CA PRO A 6 19.46 4.09 -24.46
C PRO A 6 18.76 5.36 -23.97
N GLU A 7 17.49 5.22 -23.60
CA GLU A 7 16.69 6.29 -23.00
C GLU A 7 17.41 6.87 -21.78
N GLN A 8 17.55 8.19 -21.76
CA GLN A 8 18.18 8.85 -20.62
C GLN A 8 17.18 8.93 -19.45
N PRO A 9 17.63 8.66 -18.22
CA PRO A 9 16.79 8.87 -17.03
C PRO A 9 16.39 10.34 -16.89
N ASP A 10 15.17 10.55 -16.42
CA ASP A 10 14.72 11.87 -15.97
C ASP A 10 15.37 12.24 -14.63
N THR A 11 15.28 13.53 -14.29
CA THR A 11 15.67 13.99 -12.96
C THR A 11 14.76 13.37 -11.91
N ALA A 12 15.35 12.87 -10.82
CA ALA A 12 14.59 12.32 -9.71
C ALA A 12 13.58 13.36 -9.17
N PRO A 13 12.30 12.97 -8.95
CA PRO A 13 11.32 13.85 -8.36
C PRO A 13 11.76 14.27 -6.94
N LYS A 14 11.56 15.54 -6.59
CA LYS A 14 11.96 16.06 -5.27
C LYS A 14 11.19 15.39 -4.13
N HIS A 15 9.87 15.24 -4.32
CA HIS A 15 8.96 14.62 -3.37
C HIS A 15 7.96 13.76 -4.14
N LEU A 16 8.16 12.45 -4.11
CA LEU A 16 7.22 11.48 -4.66
C LEU A 16 6.50 10.80 -3.49
N LEU A 17 5.19 11.06 -3.37
CA LEU A 17 4.35 10.64 -2.24
C LEU A 17 3.29 9.65 -2.73
N VAL A 18 3.75 8.48 -3.19
CA VAL A 18 2.87 7.43 -3.71
C VAL A 18 2.42 6.53 -2.56
N GLY A 19 1.11 6.31 -2.46
CA GLY A 19 0.53 5.54 -1.37
C GLY A 19 -1.01 5.56 -1.40
N ALA A 20 -1.61 4.37 -1.46
CA ALA A 20 -3.03 4.16 -1.18
C ALA A 20 -3.18 2.95 -0.24
N ILE A 21 -4.02 3.06 0.78
CA ILE A 21 -4.26 1.99 1.76
C ILE A 21 -4.97 0.80 1.08
N ASN A 22 -4.63 -0.43 1.45
CA ASN A 22 -5.40 -1.60 1.05
C ASN A 22 -6.79 -1.57 1.73
N PRO A 23 -7.90 -1.37 0.99
CA PRO A 23 -9.23 -1.25 1.57
C PRO A 23 -9.66 -2.51 2.30
N PHE A 24 -9.29 -3.70 1.78
CA PHE A 24 -9.67 -4.97 2.37
C PHE A 24 -8.96 -5.17 3.71
N ALA A 25 -7.65 -4.96 3.75
CA ALA A 25 -6.88 -5.08 4.99
C ALA A 25 -7.28 -4.02 6.03
N LEU A 26 -7.62 -2.80 5.59
CA LEU A 26 -8.15 -1.75 6.47
C LEU A 26 -9.47 -2.18 7.12
N VAL A 27 -10.42 -2.69 6.33
CA VAL A 27 -11.71 -3.15 6.86
C VAL A 27 -11.56 -4.40 7.72
N GLU A 28 -10.67 -5.33 7.38
CA GLU A 28 -10.33 -6.47 8.25
C GLU A 28 -9.79 -6.03 9.61
N ALA A 29 -8.93 -5.01 9.65
CA ALA A 29 -8.38 -4.45 10.87
C ALA A 29 -9.44 -3.72 11.72
N ILE A 30 -10.40 -3.04 11.08
CA ILE A 30 -11.54 -2.38 11.75
C ILE A 30 -12.51 -3.42 12.31
N LEU A 31 -12.89 -4.43 11.52
CA LEU A 31 -13.90 -5.42 11.89
C LEU A 31 -13.36 -6.53 12.79
N GLY A 32 -12.04 -6.77 12.78
CA GLY A 32 -11.44 -7.87 13.51
C GLY A 32 -11.84 -9.25 12.98
N ARG A 33 -12.00 -9.39 11.66
CA ARG A 33 -12.29 -10.67 10.98
C ARG A 33 -11.76 -10.66 9.55
N LYS A 34 -11.47 -11.85 9.00
CA LYS A 34 -11.04 -12.03 7.61
C LYS A 34 -12.18 -11.76 6.64
N LEU A 35 -11.87 -11.13 5.51
CA LEU A 35 -12.78 -10.96 4.38
C LEU A 35 -12.38 -11.91 3.24
N ASP A 36 -13.37 -12.36 2.48
CA ASP A 36 -13.10 -13.00 1.20
C ASP A 36 -12.95 -11.91 0.12
N TRP A 37 -11.71 -11.59 -0.23
CA TRP A 37 -11.39 -10.50 -1.15
C TRP A 37 -11.89 -10.78 -2.57
N SER A 38 -12.18 -12.04 -2.91
CA SER A 38 -12.69 -12.44 -4.22
C SER A 38 -14.21 -12.32 -4.35
N SER A 39 -14.93 -12.17 -3.23
CA SER A 39 -16.38 -12.11 -3.22
C SER A 39 -16.89 -10.74 -3.68
N ALA A 40 -17.81 -10.72 -4.65
CA ALA A 40 -18.49 -9.48 -5.07
C ALA A 40 -19.28 -8.81 -3.92
N SER A 41 -19.65 -9.56 -2.87
CA SER A 41 -20.29 -8.99 -1.68
C SER A 41 -19.34 -8.14 -0.84
N THR A 42 -18.04 -8.41 -0.91
CA THR A 42 -17.00 -7.70 -0.14
C THR A 42 -16.90 -6.24 -0.57
N SER A 43 -17.06 -5.92 -1.85
CA SER A 43 -17.08 -4.53 -2.33
C SER A 43 -18.16 -3.69 -1.62
N ARG A 44 -19.33 -4.27 -1.34
CA ARG A 44 -20.40 -3.59 -0.59
C ARG A 44 -20.05 -3.38 0.87
N ILE A 45 -19.44 -4.39 1.50
CA ILE A 45 -18.98 -4.29 2.89
C ILE A 45 -17.93 -3.17 3.00
N VAL A 46 -16.94 -3.18 2.09
CA VAL A 46 -15.87 -2.17 2.04
C VAL A 46 -16.46 -0.77 1.86
N ALA A 47 -17.31 -0.56 0.86
CA ALA A 47 -17.95 0.74 0.62
C ALA A 47 -18.78 1.22 1.81
N THR A 48 -19.48 0.30 2.48
CA THR A 48 -20.31 0.63 3.67
C THR A 48 -19.45 1.04 4.86
N ILE A 49 -18.40 0.29 5.17
CA ILE A 49 -17.53 0.57 6.33
C ILE A 49 -16.69 1.83 6.09
N LEU A 50 -16.22 2.04 4.86
CA LEU A 50 -15.42 3.21 4.47
C LEU A 50 -16.28 4.42 4.07
N GLN A 51 -17.62 4.28 4.09
CA GLN A 51 -18.60 5.34 3.79
C GLN A 51 -18.32 6.12 2.48
N THR A 52 -17.82 5.41 1.48
CA THR A 52 -17.50 5.95 0.16
C THR A 52 -17.94 4.93 -0.88
N ASP A 53 -18.53 5.39 -1.98
CA ASP A 53 -18.93 4.51 -3.08
C ASP A 53 -17.71 3.73 -3.58
N TYR A 54 -17.89 2.44 -3.89
CA TYR A 54 -16.76 1.56 -4.21
C TYR A 54 -15.92 2.09 -5.39
N ASP A 55 -16.58 2.60 -6.43
CA ASP A 55 -15.93 3.17 -7.62
C ASP A 55 -15.26 4.53 -7.36
N GLU A 56 -15.52 5.16 -6.22
CA GLU A 56 -14.90 6.43 -5.81
C GLU A 56 -13.72 6.22 -4.85
N LEU A 57 -13.59 5.02 -4.27
CA LEU A 57 -12.52 4.71 -3.31
C LEU A 57 -11.11 4.84 -3.91
N PHE A 58 -10.98 4.60 -5.21
CA PHE A 58 -9.70 4.40 -5.89
C PHE A 58 -9.21 5.62 -6.65
N ASP A 59 -9.91 6.75 -6.54
CA ASP A 59 -9.53 8.02 -7.17
C ASP A 59 -9.39 9.11 -6.11
N MET A 60 -8.22 9.74 -6.06
CA MET A 60 -7.89 10.72 -5.04
C MET A 60 -8.73 12.00 -5.13
N SER A 61 -9.34 12.27 -6.29
CA SER A 61 -10.26 13.40 -6.48
C SER A 61 -11.56 13.30 -5.67
N PHE A 62 -11.89 12.12 -5.15
CA PHE A 62 -13.04 11.92 -4.27
C PHE A 62 -12.72 12.05 -2.78
N ASN A 63 -11.50 12.44 -2.42
CA ASN A 63 -11.06 12.53 -1.03
C ASN A 63 -11.24 11.21 -0.26
N SER A 64 -11.11 10.08 -0.95
CA SER A 64 -11.25 8.75 -0.37
C SER A 64 -10.34 8.55 0.84
N ILE A 65 -10.83 7.82 1.85
CA ILE A 65 -10.06 7.47 3.05
C ILE A 65 -8.79 6.65 2.72
N LEU A 66 -8.71 6.01 1.55
CA LEU A 66 -7.52 5.27 1.14
C LEU A 66 -6.28 6.16 1.00
N TYR A 67 -6.48 7.48 0.86
CA TYR A 67 -5.44 8.49 0.76
C TYR A 67 -5.27 9.29 2.06
N ALA A 68 -5.61 8.72 3.21
CA ALA A 68 -5.52 9.38 4.51
C ALA A 68 -4.18 10.12 4.70
N GLY A 69 -4.25 11.44 4.86
CA GLY A 69 -3.07 12.32 4.99
C GLY A 69 -2.45 12.84 3.71
N LEU A 70 -3.04 12.53 2.56
CA LEU A 70 -2.67 13.11 1.27
C LEU A 70 -3.87 13.79 0.61
N LYS A 71 -3.63 14.89 -0.08
CA LYS A 71 -4.59 15.59 -0.94
C LYS A 71 -3.96 15.91 -2.29
N LEU A 72 -4.79 16.18 -3.30
CA LEU A 72 -4.30 16.63 -4.60
C LEU A 72 -3.69 18.03 -4.45
N ASN A 73 -2.58 18.27 -5.13
CA ASN A 73 -2.06 19.63 -5.27
C ASN A 73 -2.99 20.49 -6.13
N ASP A 74 -2.76 21.80 -6.15
CA ASP A 74 -3.61 22.77 -6.89
C ASP A 74 -3.74 22.48 -8.40
N ARG A 75 -2.82 21.70 -8.97
CA ARG A 75 -2.82 21.31 -10.39
C ARG A 75 -3.47 19.95 -10.64
N GLU A 76 -3.84 19.23 -9.59
CA GLU A 76 -4.34 17.84 -9.64
C GLU A 76 -3.37 16.84 -10.27
N GLU A 77 -2.08 17.16 -10.32
CA GLU A 77 -1.04 16.36 -11.00
C GLU A 77 -0.26 15.46 -10.02
N ALA A 78 -0.23 15.82 -8.74
CA ALA A 78 0.55 15.14 -7.71
C ALA A 78 -0.15 15.13 -6.35
N ALA A 79 0.20 14.14 -5.51
CA ALA A 79 -0.21 14.09 -4.12
C ALA A 79 0.68 14.99 -3.24
N GLU A 80 0.09 15.67 -2.27
CA GLU A 80 0.76 16.46 -1.26
C GLU A 80 0.22 16.15 0.14
N PRO A 81 1.03 16.32 1.21
CA PRO A 81 0.58 16.02 2.56
C PRO A 81 -0.50 17.01 3.01
N ILE A 82 -1.48 16.51 3.75
CA ILE A 82 -2.44 17.35 4.46
C ILE A 82 -1.77 17.88 5.74
N ASP A 83 -1.91 19.17 6.00
CA ASP A 83 -1.42 19.79 7.24
C ASP A 83 -2.18 19.20 8.44
N CYS A 84 -1.47 18.91 9.54
CA CYS A 84 -2.04 18.39 10.77
C CYS A 84 -3.25 19.21 11.28
N LYS A 85 -3.27 20.53 11.04
CA LYS A 85 -4.38 21.40 11.47
C LYS A 85 -5.67 21.16 10.67
N ASP A 86 -5.56 20.61 9.47
CA ASP A 86 -6.68 20.34 8.57
C ASP A 86 -7.25 18.91 8.76
N PHE A 87 -6.76 18.19 9.78
CA PHE A 87 -7.21 16.85 10.14
C PHE A 87 -8.31 16.87 11.21
N TYR A 88 -9.51 16.47 10.84
CA TYR A 88 -10.66 16.45 11.74
C TYR A 88 -10.99 15.04 12.23
N THR A 89 -11.19 14.90 13.54
CA THR A 89 -11.59 13.61 14.13
C THR A 89 -13.11 13.58 14.18
N LEU A 90 -13.71 12.66 13.44
CA LEU A 90 -15.16 12.45 13.43
C LEU A 90 -15.58 11.62 14.64
N THR A 91 -16.70 11.99 15.24
CA THR A 91 -17.37 11.24 16.31
C THR A 91 -18.47 10.36 15.74
N GLU A 92 -18.96 9.39 16.53
CA GLU A 92 -20.10 8.55 16.11
C GLU A 92 -21.33 9.37 15.71
N ARG A 93 -21.54 10.53 16.35
CA ARG A 93 -22.65 11.44 16.04
C ARG A 93 -22.52 12.06 14.66
N ASP A 94 -21.30 12.35 14.21
CA ASP A 94 -21.03 12.92 12.89
C ASP A 94 -21.38 11.93 11.76
N LEU A 95 -21.28 10.63 12.05
CA LEU A 95 -21.48 9.53 11.10
C LEU A 95 -22.91 8.99 11.05
N LEU A 96 -23.84 9.58 11.81
CA LEU A 96 -25.22 9.12 11.84
C LEU A 96 -25.93 9.44 10.52
N THR A 97 -26.40 8.41 9.84
CA THR A 97 -27.26 8.56 8.67
C THR A 97 -28.66 9.02 9.09
N PRO A 98 -29.20 10.09 8.49
CA PRO A 98 -30.58 10.50 8.73
C PRO A 98 -31.58 9.41 8.33
N ASP A 99 -32.69 9.31 9.07
CA ASP A 99 -33.77 8.39 8.74
C ASP A 99 -34.64 8.93 7.59
N PHE A 100 -34.53 8.29 6.43
CA PHE A 100 -35.30 8.63 5.23
C PHE A 100 -36.58 7.80 5.05
N SER A 101 -36.96 6.94 6.00
CA SER A 101 -38.11 6.04 5.88
C SER A 101 -39.47 6.74 5.67
N ARG A 102 -39.56 8.02 6.06
CA ARG A 102 -40.79 8.82 5.99
C ARG A 102 -40.96 9.60 4.70
N ILE A 103 -39.98 9.57 3.80
CA ILE A 103 -40.00 10.32 2.54
C ILE A 103 -40.93 9.64 1.53
N LYS A 104 -41.88 10.39 0.99
CA LYS A 104 -42.82 9.92 -0.05
C LYS A 104 -42.68 10.68 -1.36
N LYS A 105 -42.21 11.93 -1.30
CA LYS A 105 -41.99 12.82 -2.44
C LYS A 105 -40.62 13.49 -2.35
N LEU A 106 -40.06 13.91 -3.49
CA LEU A 106 -38.79 14.64 -3.52
C LEU A 106 -38.83 15.91 -2.66
N SER A 107 -39.97 16.61 -2.61
CA SER A 107 -40.17 17.76 -1.73
C SER A 107 -39.97 17.46 -0.24
N ASP A 108 -40.18 16.21 0.20
CA ASP A 108 -40.08 15.83 1.61
C ASP A 108 -38.63 15.80 2.09
N LEU A 109 -37.65 15.72 1.17
CA LEU A 109 -36.22 15.86 1.47
C LEU A 109 -35.91 17.22 2.13
N GLY A 110 -36.71 18.25 1.84
CA GLY A 110 -36.60 19.56 2.48
C GLY A 110 -36.77 19.50 4.00
N TYR A 111 -37.66 18.64 4.51
CA TYR A 111 -37.85 18.44 5.95
C TYR A 111 -36.66 17.75 6.62
N MET A 112 -35.87 17.00 5.83
CA MET A 112 -34.65 16.35 6.31
C MET A 112 -33.43 17.28 6.26
N GLY A 113 -33.58 18.53 5.80
CA GLY A 113 -32.48 19.51 5.73
C GLY A 113 -31.97 19.79 4.31
N LEU A 114 -32.52 19.13 3.27
CA LEU A 114 -32.18 19.38 1.86
C LEU A 114 -33.07 20.47 1.27
N LYS A 115 -32.84 21.72 1.67
CA LYS A 115 -33.71 22.86 1.32
C LYS A 115 -33.61 23.28 -0.16
N ASP A 116 -32.43 23.20 -0.77
CA ASP A 116 -32.21 23.51 -2.18
C ASP A 116 -31.95 22.23 -2.97
N LEU A 117 -33.01 21.60 -3.46
CA LEU A 117 -32.90 20.38 -4.27
C LEU A 117 -32.32 20.64 -5.67
N GLY A 118 -32.43 21.87 -6.18
CA GLY A 118 -31.93 22.24 -7.51
C GLY A 118 -30.41 22.35 -7.56
N GLY A 119 -29.80 22.77 -6.43
CA GLY A 119 -28.35 22.85 -6.29
C GLY A 119 -27.63 21.54 -5.95
N ILE A 120 -28.37 20.45 -5.68
CA ILE A 120 -27.76 19.16 -5.30
C ILE A 120 -27.15 18.49 -6.53
N ARG A 121 -25.86 18.16 -6.43
CA ARG A 121 -25.16 17.44 -7.49
C ARG A 121 -25.70 16.02 -7.62
N VAL A 122 -26.02 15.63 -8.86
CA VAL A 122 -26.33 14.25 -9.23
C VAL A 122 -25.02 13.53 -9.54
N LYS A 123 -24.67 12.51 -8.75
CA LYS A 123 -23.50 11.66 -9.02
C LYS A 123 -23.76 10.68 -10.15
N HIS A 124 -24.94 10.08 -10.14
CA HIS A 124 -25.34 9.05 -11.09
C HIS A 124 -26.86 9.11 -11.30
N ALA A 125 -27.30 8.90 -12.54
CA ALA A 125 -28.71 8.79 -12.87
C ALA A 125 -28.87 7.70 -13.94
N VAL A 126 -29.75 6.72 -13.69
CA VAL A 126 -30.01 5.63 -14.62
C VAL A 126 -31.49 5.31 -14.67
N MET A 127 -32.00 5.02 -15.87
CA MET A 127 -33.31 4.43 -16.07
C MET A 127 -33.20 2.91 -15.95
N SER A 128 -33.96 2.31 -15.04
CA SER A 128 -34.00 0.86 -14.85
C SER A 128 -35.42 0.39 -14.55
N ASN A 129 -35.94 -0.53 -15.38
CA ASN A 129 -37.30 -1.07 -15.26
C ASN A 129 -38.38 0.03 -15.19
N GLY A 130 -38.25 1.08 -16.01
CA GLY A 130 -39.17 2.23 -16.01
C GLY A 130 -39.02 3.20 -14.83
N ASN A 131 -38.12 2.93 -13.89
CA ASN A 131 -37.84 3.80 -12.74
C ASN A 131 -36.55 4.58 -12.95
N LEU A 132 -36.58 5.88 -12.62
CA LEU A 132 -35.38 6.70 -12.53
C LEU A 132 -34.71 6.46 -11.17
N ARG A 133 -33.48 5.94 -11.18
CA ARG A 133 -32.64 5.79 -9.99
C ARG A 133 -31.56 6.86 -10.02
N MET A 134 -31.50 7.69 -8.98
CA MET A 134 -30.51 8.76 -8.85
C MET A 134 -29.70 8.59 -7.57
N THR A 135 -28.39 8.73 -7.68
CA THR A 135 -27.49 8.94 -6.54
C THR A 135 -27.20 10.42 -6.44
N LEU A 136 -27.59 11.02 -5.32
CA LEU A 136 -27.38 12.43 -5.03
C LEU A 136 -26.19 12.59 -4.08
N GLU A 137 -25.43 13.66 -4.23
CA GLU A 137 -24.40 14.08 -3.28
C GLU A 137 -24.98 15.13 -2.34
N PRO A 138 -25.50 14.74 -1.16
CA PRO A 138 -26.09 15.70 -0.24
C PRO A 138 -25.01 16.64 0.33
N PRO A 139 -25.38 17.85 0.75
CA PRO A 139 -24.49 18.74 1.49
C PRO A 139 -23.97 18.07 2.77
N ARG A 140 -22.70 18.30 3.11
CA ARG A 140 -22.06 17.76 4.33
C ARG A 140 -22.76 18.15 5.64
N SER A 141 -23.61 19.18 5.63
CA SER A 141 -24.44 19.55 6.79
C SER A 141 -25.49 18.51 7.15
N LEU A 142 -25.85 17.61 6.22
CA LEU A 142 -26.84 16.56 6.45
C LEU A 142 -26.26 15.33 7.15
N GLY A 143 -24.96 15.10 6.98
CA GLY A 143 -24.22 13.99 7.57
C GLY A 143 -22.80 14.01 7.02
N LYS A 144 -21.82 13.75 7.88
CA LYS A 144 -20.42 13.65 7.47
C LYS A 144 -20.10 12.20 7.12
N THR A 145 -19.21 12.02 6.16
CA THR A 145 -18.65 10.72 5.79
C THR A 145 -17.15 10.74 6.03
N LEU A 146 -16.56 9.56 6.12
CA LEU A 146 -15.10 9.41 6.15
C LEU A 146 -14.47 10.00 4.89
N SER A 147 -13.30 10.64 5.04
CA SER A 147 -12.47 11.16 3.96
C SER A 147 -10.97 11.08 4.32
N ASN A 148 -10.10 11.42 3.37
CA ASN A 148 -8.65 11.54 3.57
C ASN A 148 -8.21 12.50 4.70
N SER A 149 -9.08 13.42 5.13
CA SER A 149 -8.85 14.46 6.15
C SER A 149 -9.80 14.37 7.35
N GLU A 150 -10.97 13.74 7.19
CA GLU A 150 -11.98 13.62 8.23
C GLU A 150 -12.25 12.13 8.52
N MET A 151 -11.83 11.64 9.67
CA MET A 151 -11.94 10.21 10.00
C MET A 151 -12.09 9.97 11.50
N THR A 152 -12.52 8.76 11.88
CA THR A 152 -12.57 8.39 13.30
C THR A 152 -11.17 8.28 13.90
N ALA A 153 -11.06 8.41 15.22
CA ALA A 153 -9.79 8.22 15.93
C ALA A 153 -9.16 6.85 15.64
N LEU A 154 -9.99 5.80 15.54
CA LEU A 154 -9.55 4.44 15.21
C LEU A 154 -8.81 4.39 13.86
N ILE A 155 -9.40 4.93 12.79
CA ILE A 155 -8.78 4.88 11.46
C ILE A 155 -7.52 5.76 11.42
N ARG A 156 -7.59 6.94 12.04
CA ARG A 156 -6.45 7.86 12.16
C ARG A 156 -5.26 7.17 12.81
N ASP A 157 -5.48 6.50 13.94
CA ASP A 157 -4.45 5.82 14.72
C ASP A 157 -3.90 4.55 14.04
N LEU A 158 -4.73 3.91 13.22
CA LEU A 158 -4.40 2.69 12.50
C LEU A 158 -3.54 2.94 11.24
N ALA A 159 -3.82 4.01 10.49
CA ALA A 159 -3.32 4.18 9.12
C ALA A 159 -2.47 5.43 8.87
N THR A 160 -2.45 6.41 9.78
CA THR A 160 -1.70 7.68 9.61
C THR A 160 -0.71 7.86 10.75
N PRO A 161 0.31 8.74 10.65
CA PRO A 161 1.18 9.07 11.79
C PRO A 161 0.59 10.17 12.71
N TYR A 162 -0.58 10.72 12.39
CA TYR A 162 -1.15 11.88 13.09
C TYR A 162 -1.95 11.44 14.32
N ARG A 163 -1.32 11.39 15.50
CA ARG A 163 -1.99 11.03 16.77
C ARG A 163 -2.61 12.25 17.44
N SER A 164 -3.70 12.05 18.19
CA SER A 164 -4.22 13.09 19.09
C SER A 164 -3.28 13.29 20.29
N GLU A 165 -3.05 14.54 20.70
CA GLU A 165 -2.12 14.91 21.80
C GLU A 165 -2.42 14.18 23.13
N SER A 166 -3.66 13.75 23.36
CA SER A 166 -4.04 12.98 24.56
C SER A 166 -3.43 11.58 24.64
N GLN A 167 -2.87 11.03 23.55
CA GLN A 167 -2.07 9.80 23.58
C GLN A 167 -0.55 10.06 23.63
N ALA A 168 -0.11 11.30 23.39
CA ALA A 168 1.32 11.66 23.46
C ALA A 168 1.86 11.75 24.90
N SER A 169 0.97 11.67 25.90
CA SER A 169 1.31 11.70 27.34
C SER A 169 1.57 10.33 27.95
N GLY A 170 1.33 9.22 27.24
CA GLY A 170 1.76 7.87 27.64
C GLY A 170 3.10 7.56 26.95
N GLU A 171 4.12 7.16 27.73
CA GLU A 171 5.48 6.78 27.30
C GLU A 171 5.83 7.14 25.84
N LYS A 172 6.49 8.30 25.65
CA LYS A 172 6.79 9.01 24.39
C LYS A 172 7.22 8.20 23.14
N ASN A 173 7.42 6.88 23.21
CA ASN A 173 7.94 6.04 22.14
C ASN A 173 7.19 4.71 21.91
N LYS A 174 6.04 4.43 22.56
CA LYS A 174 5.35 3.14 22.39
C LYS A 174 4.11 3.26 21.51
N TRP A 175 4.24 2.88 20.24
CA TRP A 175 3.09 2.74 19.34
C TRP A 175 2.58 1.30 19.32
N THR A 176 1.27 1.15 19.40
CA THR A 176 0.54 -0.10 19.14
C THR A 176 -0.74 0.29 18.43
N PRO A 177 -1.08 -0.32 17.28
CA PRO A 177 -2.26 0.08 16.56
C PRO A 177 -3.53 -0.24 17.34
N PRO A 178 -4.63 0.51 17.13
CA PRO A 178 -5.94 0.17 17.69
C PRO A 178 -6.33 -1.25 17.33
N ASN A 179 -6.96 -1.96 18.28
CA ASN A 179 -7.31 -3.38 18.19
C ASN A 179 -6.11 -4.31 17.98
N GLY A 180 -4.87 -3.83 18.06
CA GLY A 180 -3.68 -4.63 17.83
C GLY A 180 -2.93 -5.00 19.10
N ILE A 181 -2.20 -6.11 19.02
CA ILE A 181 -1.24 -6.55 20.02
C ILE A 181 0.05 -7.01 19.33
N TRP A 182 1.20 -6.65 19.88
CA TRP A 182 2.49 -7.14 19.38
C TRP A 182 2.69 -8.59 19.82
N THR A 183 2.71 -9.51 18.86
CA THR A 183 2.81 -10.96 19.10
C THR A 183 4.00 -11.53 18.34
N ASP A 184 4.77 -12.42 18.98
CA ASP A 184 5.83 -13.16 18.32
C ASP A 184 5.23 -14.22 17.39
N ILE A 185 5.54 -14.12 16.09
CA ILE A 185 5.06 -15.06 15.07
C ILE A 185 6.15 -16.01 14.56
N SER A 186 7.27 -16.16 15.29
CA SER A 186 8.37 -17.05 14.92
C SER A 186 7.91 -18.50 14.72
N SER A 187 6.91 -18.95 15.47
CA SER A 187 6.33 -20.29 15.33
C SER A 187 5.59 -20.50 14.01
N LEU A 188 5.19 -19.42 13.33
CA LEU A 188 4.57 -19.50 12.00
C LEU A 188 5.62 -19.67 10.90
N TYR A 189 6.90 -19.36 11.16
CA TYR A 189 7.92 -19.42 10.12
C TYR A 189 8.16 -20.85 9.64
N ARG A 190 7.91 -21.09 8.36
CA ARG A 190 8.34 -22.27 7.61
C ARG A 190 9.24 -21.84 6.48
N GLN A 191 10.43 -22.45 6.40
CA GLN A 191 11.35 -22.23 5.29
C GLN A 191 10.91 -23.07 4.09
N ASP A 192 9.74 -22.73 3.53
CA ASP A 192 9.27 -23.32 2.28
C ASP A 192 9.78 -22.48 1.09
N ALA A 193 9.85 -23.11 -0.09
CA ALA A 193 10.41 -22.50 -1.29
C ALA A 193 9.68 -21.18 -1.62
N THR A 194 10.46 -20.12 -1.86
CA THR A 194 10.01 -18.74 -2.10
C THR A 194 9.03 -18.71 -3.28
N LYS A 195 7.74 -18.64 -2.99
CA LYS A 195 6.73 -18.35 -4.02
C LYS A 195 6.71 -16.85 -4.23
N PHE A 196 6.69 -16.40 -5.49
CA PHE A 196 6.74 -14.98 -5.83
C PHE A 196 5.39 -14.25 -5.65
N ASN A 197 4.47 -14.80 -4.86
CA ASN A 197 3.19 -14.19 -4.55
C ASN A 197 3.26 -13.21 -3.36
N ASN A 198 4.43 -13.05 -2.74
CA ASN A 198 4.69 -12.15 -1.60
C ASN A 198 5.55 -10.95 -2.04
N PRO A 199 5.37 -9.76 -1.43
CA PRO A 199 4.51 -9.42 -0.29
C PRO A 199 3.10 -8.94 -0.65
N VAL A 200 2.21 -8.91 0.35
CA VAL A 200 0.85 -8.36 0.32
C VAL A 200 0.75 -7.18 1.28
N GLN A 201 0.22 -6.05 0.80
CA GLN A 201 0.02 -4.84 1.59
C GLN A 201 -1.09 -4.98 2.64
N GLY A 202 -0.87 -4.43 3.83
CA GLY A 202 -1.87 -4.37 4.90
C GLY A 202 -2.56 -3.01 5.06
N ALA A 203 -2.99 -2.68 6.28
CA ALA A 203 -3.86 -1.54 6.60
C ALA A 203 -3.15 -0.16 6.65
N ILE A 204 -2.23 0.11 5.71
CA ILE A 204 -1.46 1.36 5.61
C ILE A 204 -1.16 1.69 4.14
N GLY A 205 -1.02 2.97 3.79
CA GLY A 205 -0.72 3.48 2.45
C GLY A 205 0.71 3.26 1.93
N ASN A 206 1.36 2.15 2.27
CA ASN A 206 2.77 1.93 1.92
C ASN A 206 3.00 1.11 0.63
N SER A 207 2.08 1.20 -0.34
CA SER A 207 2.18 0.50 -1.63
C SER A 207 3.54 0.66 -2.31
N TRP A 208 4.18 1.82 -2.12
CA TRP A 208 5.52 2.13 -2.62
C TRP A 208 6.59 1.14 -2.15
N LEU A 209 6.57 0.76 -0.88
CA LEU A 209 7.51 -0.18 -0.28
C LEU A 209 7.17 -1.62 -0.69
N ILE A 210 5.89 -1.98 -0.69
CA ILE A 210 5.42 -3.33 -1.06
C ILE A 210 5.74 -3.64 -2.52
N ALA A 211 5.50 -2.69 -3.42
CA ALA A 211 5.86 -2.83 -4.84
C ALA A 211 7.38 -2.97 -5.03
N ALA A 212 8.18 -2.18 -4.28
CA ALA A 212 9.63 -2.27 -4.31
C ALA A 212 10.15 -3.62 -3.81
N LEU A 213 9.67 -4.12 -2.67
CA LEU A 213 10.03 -5.42 -2.12
C LEU A 213 9.70 -6.56 -3.10
N MET A 214 8.51 -6.52 -3.70
CA MET A 214 8.13 -7.48 -4.73
C MET A 214 9.08 -7.41 -5.93
N SER A 215 9.39 -6.22 -6.46
CA SER A 215 10.27 -6.05 -7.62
C SER A 215 11.71 -6.49 -7.35
N VAL A 216 12.20 -6.28 -6.12
CA VAL A 216 13.52 -6.75 -5.67
C VAL A 216 13.53 -8.26 -5.59
N THR A 217 12.57 -8.87 -4.88
CA THR A 217 12.44 -10.33 -4.74
C THR A 217 12.27 -10.98 -6.11
N TRP A 218 11.45 -10.39 -6.97
CA TRP A 218 11.16 -10.90 -8.31
C TRP A 218 12.37 -10.84 -9.23
N SER A 219 13.21 -9.82 -9.16
CA SER A 219 14.38 -9.73 -10.04
C SER A 219 15.58 -10.53 -9.51
N ASP A 220 15.82 -10.47 -8.21
CA ASP A 220 16.91 -11.15 -7.51
C ASP A 220 16.38 -11.78 -6.20
N PRO A 221 15.87 -13.02 -6.26
CA PRO A 221 15.29 -13.69 -5.08
C PRO A 221 16.31 -13.91 -3.96
N SER A 222 17.59 -14.02 -4.32
CA SER A 222 18.68 -14.25 -3.36
C SER A 222 18.99 -13.03 -2.48
N SER A 223 18.47 -11.85 -2.86
CA SER A 223 18.63 -10.62 -2.09
C SER A 223 17.74 -10.55 -0.85
N ILE A 224 16.71 -11.41 -0.76
CA ILE A 224 15.83 -11.46 0.42
C ILE A 224 16.46 -12.32 1.51
N THR A 225 16.71 -11.68 2.64
CA THR A 225 17.20 -12.33 3.84
C THR A 225 16.01 -12.88 4.61
N HIS A 226 16.06 -14.16 4.98
CA HIS A 226 15.06 -14.78 5.85
C HIS A 226 15.48 -14.68 7.32
N CYS A 227 14.51 -14.84 8.22
CA CYS A 227 14.81 -14.74 9.64
C CYS A 227 15.63 -15.96 10.10
N ASN A 228 16.61 -15.71 10.98
CA ASN A 228 17.43 -16.76 11.58
C ASN A 228 16.73 -17.27 12.85
N GLN A 229 16.38 -18.56 12.87
CA GLN A 229 15.91 -19.23 14.08
C GLN A 229 17.10 -19.49 15.03
N SER A 230 16.94 -19.17 16.30
CA SER A 230 17.96 -19.50 17.31
C SER A 230 18.15 -21.03 17.43
N PRO A 231 19.38 -21.57 17.54
CA PRO A 231 19.67 -23.01 17.62
C PRO A 231 18.94 -23.77 18.73
N ALA A 232 18.45 -23.07 19.76
CA ALA A 232 17.65 -23.66 20.84
C ALA A 232 16.29 -24.22 20.37
N ALA A 233 15.76 -23.74 19.25
CA ALA A 233 14.50 -24.24 18.68
C ALA A 233 14.70 -25.46 17.76
N ALA A 234 15.86 -25.58 17.11
CA ALA A 234 16.13 -26.62 16.12
C ALA A 234 16.53 -27.99 16.71
N SER A 235 16.72 -28.10 18.03
CA SER A 235 17.25 -29.29 18.71
C SER A 235 16.26 -30.05 19.61
N SER A 236 14.94 -29.81 19.51
CA SER A 236 13.94 -30.52 20.32
C SER A 236 13.31 -31.73 19.62
N SER A 237 14.13 -32.73 19.27
CA SER A 237 13.68 -34.09 18.94
C SER A 237 13.62 -35.03 20.17
N SER A 238 13.67 -34.48 21.39
CA SER A 238 13.57 -35.29 22.61
C SER A 238 12.58 -34.73 23.62
N SER A 239 11.90 -35.66 24.26
CA SER A 239 10.75 -35.55 25.13
C SER A 239 11.02 -34.74 26.40
N LYS A 240 10.69 -33.44 26.37
CA LYS A 240 10.10 -32.65 27.47
C LYS A 240 9.89 -31.21 26.98
N LYS A 241 8.64 -30.86 26.67
CA LYS A 241 8.25 -29.47 26.34
C LYS A 241 8.34 -28.62 27.61
N ASP A 242 9.45 -27.92 27.78
CA ASP A 242 9.44 -26.70 28.58
C ASP A 242 8.66 -25.63 27.77
N LYS A 243 7.49 -25.23 28.28
CA LYS A 243 6.56 -24.29 27.61
C LYS A 243 7.11 -22.86 27.44
N ASN A 244 8.38 -22.61 27.73
CA ASN A 244 8.98 -21.27 27.81
C ASN A 244 10.26 -21.07 26.97
N SER A 245 10.69 -22.03 26.14
CA SER A 245 11.77 -21.77 25.19
C SER A 245 11.22 -21.07 23.94
N ASP A 246 11.10 -19.75 24.04
CA ASP A 246 10.69 -18.85 22.96
C ASP A 246 11.66 -19.01 21.78
N GLY A 247 11.20 -19.64 20.70
CA GLY A 247 11.98 -19.84 19.48
C GLY A 247 12.12 -18.52 18.75
N SER A 248 12.93 -17.59 19.28
CA SER A 248 13.00 -16.23 18.76
C SER A 248 13.62 -16.20 17.35
N CYS A 249 12.84 -15.83 16.33
CA CYS A 249 13.35 -15.50 15.00
C CYS A 249 13.78 -14.03 14.94
N THR A 250 14.93 -13.76 14.34
CA THR A 250 15.43 -12.40 14.12
C THR A 250 15.81 -12.18 12.66
N LEU A 251 15.51 -11.00 12.13
CA LEU A 251 15.90 -10.56 10.79
C LEU A 251 16.91 -9.41 10.92
N SER A 252 18.02 -9.51 10.20
CA SER A 252 19.01 -8.43 10.07
C SER A 252 19.19 -8.08 8.59
N ILE A 253 18.84 -6.87 8.21
CA ILE A 253 18.98 -6.38 6.82
C ILE A 253 19.79 -5.09 6.78
N LYS A 254 20.54 -4.89 5.70
CA LYS A 254 21.26 -3.64 5.47
C LYS A 254 20.42 -2.71 4.59
N LEU A 255 20.13 -1.52 5.09
CA LEU A 255 19.42 -0.48 4.34
C LEU A 255 20.40 0.65 4.01
N TYR A 256 20.24 1.23 2.83
CA TYR A 256 21.18 2.17 2.25
C TYR A 256 20.55 3.56 2.11
N SER A 257 21.20 4.59 2.65
CA SER A 257 20.76 5.98 2.48
C SER A 257 20.76 6.36 1.00
N LYS A 258 19.68 6.99 0.56
CA LYS A 258 19.55 7.58 -0.79
C LYS A 258 19.09 9.05 -0.75
N GLY A 259 19.03 9.64 0.43
CA GLY A 259 18.61 11.02 0.66
C GLY A 259 17.10 11.25 0.54
N GLY A 260 16.69 12.49 0.82
CA GLY A 260 15.30 12.92 0.74
C GLY A 260 14.40 12.39 1.85
N HIS A 261 13.08 12.41 1.62
CA HIS A 261 12.05 11.98 2.57
C HIS A 261 12.11 10.46 2.86
N LEU A 262 11.80 9.98 4.08
CA LEU A 262 11.90 8.56 4.46
C LEU A 262 13.28 7.95 4.17
N ASP A 263 14.30 8.58 4.72
CA ASP A 263 15.68 8.13 4.62
C ASP A 263 16.36 8.15 5.99
N ALA A 264 17.37 7.30 6.15
CA ALA A 264 18.21 7.26 7.34
C ALA A 264 19.64 6.88 6.94
N PRO A 265 20.64 7.10 7.80
CA PRO A 265 22.01 6.67 7.51
C PRO A 265 22.08 5.18 7.19
N THR A 266 22.95 4.82 6.25
CA THR A 266 23.19 3.42 5.86
C THR A 266 23.60 2.60 7.07
N GLN A 267 22.81 1.58 7.42
CA GLN A 267 23.09 0.73 8.58
C GLN A 267 22.46 -0.66 8.45
N ILE A 268 22.93 -1.60 9.27
CA ILE A 268 22.27 -2.89 9.47
C ILE A 268 21.18 -2.69 10.53
N VAL A 269 19.96 -3.12 10.22
CA VAL A 269 18.81 -3.03 11.11
C VAL A 269 18.37 -4.43 11.47
N THR A 270 18.33 -4.70 12.79
CA THR A 270 17.89 -5.97 13.35
C THR A 270 16.54 -5.83 14.03
N VAL A 271 15.60 -6.71 13.68
CA VAL A 271 14.26 -6.81 14.26
C VAL A 271 13.95 -8.24 14.72
N ASN A 272 13.19 -8.36 15.81
CA ASN A 272 12.59 -9.62 16.22
C ASN A 272 11.27 -9.89 15.47
N ALA A 273 10.75 -11.11 15.58
CA ALA A 273 9.51 -11.53 14.93
C ALA A 273 8.21 -11.11 15.63
N GLN A 274 8.27 -10.13 16.54
CA GLN A 274 7.06 -9.55 17.10
C GLN A 274 6.42 -8.59 16.10
N VAL A 275 5.17 -8.81 15.72
CA VAL A 275 4.43 -7.92 14.80
C VAL A 275 3.02 -7.65 15.30
N PRO A 276 2.34 -6.57 14.86
CA PRO A 276 0.98 -6.29 15.29
C PRO A 276 -0.01 -7.27 14.68
N LEU A 277 -0.67 -8.04 15.54
CA LEU A 277 -1.81 -8.90 15.22
C LEU A 277 -3.09 -8.24 15.70
N ASN A 278 -4.17 -8.38 14.94
CA ASN A 278 -5.49 -7.98 15.40
C ASN A 278 -5.92 -8.88 16.57
N THR A 279 -6.40 -8.28 17.65
CA THR A 279 -6.74 -8.98 18.90
C THR A 279 -7.92 -9.93 18.73
N SER A 280 -8.83 -9.64 17.79
CA SER A 280 -10.03 -10.45 17.55
C SER A 280 -9.82 -11.56 16.53
N SER A 281 -9.06 -11.31 15.47
CA SER A 281 -8.86 -12.27 14.38
C SER A 281 -7.51 -12.98 14.38
N GLU A 282 -6.56 -12.54 15.21
CA GLU A 282 -5.16 -13.00 15.24
C GLU A 282 -4.42 -12.80 13.91
N MET A 283 -4.97 -12.01 12.99
CA MET A 283 -4.35 -11.74 11.68
C MET A 283 -3.30 -10.64 11.78
N VAL A 284 -2.22 -10.79 11.00
CA VAL A 284 -1.24 -9.72 10.79
C VAL A 284 -1.91 -8.51 10.13
N MET A 285 -1.78 -7.34 10.76
CA MET A 285 -2.51 -6.12 10.37
C MET A 285 -1.87 -5.37 9.19
N TYR A 286 -0.55 -5.50 9.02
CA TYR A 286 0.24 -4.77 8.02
C TYR A 286 0.80 -5.72 6.94
N ALA A 287 1.98 -5.44 6.38
CA ALA A 287 2.55 -6.26 5.32
C ALA A 287 2.59 -7.74 5.74
N ARG A 288 2.21 -8.63 4.83
CA ARG A 288 2.12 -10.07 5.13
C ARG A 288 2.38 -10.90 3.88
N SER A 289 2.53 -12.21 4.09
CA SER A 289 2.49 -13.18 3.01
C SER A 289 1.04 -13.53 2.66
N SER A 290 0.79 -13.90 1.40
CA SER A 290 -0.45 -14.57 0.99
C SER A 290 -0.51 -16.02 1.45
N ASP A 291 0.65 -16.64 1.66
CA ASP A 291 0.79 -18.03 2.10
C ASP A 291 1.04 -18.11 3.61
N GLU A 292 0.60 -19.20 4.22
CA GLU A 292 1.02 -19.54 5.59
C GLU A 292 2.50 -19.95 5.57
N GLY A 293 3.30 -19.50 6.54
CA GLY A 293 4.70 -19.91 6.66
C GLY A 293 5.72 -18.80 6.43
N GLU A 294 5.42 -17.83 5.58
CA GLU A 294 6.37 -16.75 5.27
C GLU A 294 6.10 -15.48 6.08
N ILE A 295 7.07 -15.10 6.90
CA ILE A 295 6.99 -13.89 7.74
C ILE A 295 7.91 -12.76 7.27
N TRP A 296 8.73 -12.97 6.24
CA TRP A 296 9.67 -11.93 5.78
C TRP A 296 8.99 -10.61 5.39
N PRO A 297 7.77 -10.55 4.81
CA PRO A 297 7.15 -9.27 4.44
C PRO A 297 6.95 -8.32 5.63
N CYS A 298 6.38 -8.82 6.72
CA CYS A 298 6.13 -8.01 7.93
C CYS A 298 7.44 -7.60 8.60
N LEU A 299 8.47 -8.46 8.57
CA LEU A 299 9.77 -8.15 9.16
C LEU A 299 10.54 -7.09 8.36
N TYR A 300 10.46 -7.12 7.02
CA TYR A 300 11.05 -6.08 6.18
C TYR A 300 10.37 -4.73 6.37
N GLU A 301 9.04 -4.70 6.39
CA GLU A 301 8.27 -3.47 6.68
C GLU A 301 8.63 -2.90 8.06
N LYS A 302 8.67 -3.76 9.08
CA LYS A 302 9.09 -3.39 10.43
C LYS A 302 10.53 -2.88 10.50
N ALA A 303 11.47 -3.54 9.83
CA ALA A 303 12.87 -3.10 9.79
C ALA A 303 12.99 -1.74 9.10
N PHE A 304 12.23 -1.50 8.03
CA PHE A 304 12.21 -0.21 7.35
C PHE A 304 11.64 0.90 8.26
N ALA A 305 10.52 0.64 8.95
CA ALA A 305 9.94 1.58 9.92
C ALA A 305 10.91 1.91 11.07
N LYS A 306 11.61 0.89 11.60
CA LYS A 306 12.66 1.07 12.62
C LYS A 306 13.80 1.94 12.09
N TRP A 307 14.25 1.71 10.86
CA TRP A 307 15.32 2.46 10.23
C TRP A 307 15.00 3.95 10.14
N ILE A 308 13.84 4.31 9.58
CA ILE A 308 13.45 5.72 9.43
C ILE A 308 13.14 6.41 10.77
N SER A 309 12.65 5.67 11.76
CA SER A 309 12.35 6.22 13.10
C SER A 309 13.60 6.69 13.84
N SER A 310 14.75 6.05 13.55
CA SER A 310 16.03 6.43 14.14
C SER A 310 16.51 7.82 13.66
N SER A 311 16.13 8.25 12.45
CA SER A 311 16.38 9.60 11.93
C SER A 311 15.50 10.66 12.58
N SER A 312 14.22 10.35 12.82
CA SER A 312 13.28 11.30 13.44
C SER A 312 13.62 11.62 14.90
N SER A 313 14.31 10.70 15.59
CA SER A 313 14.75 10.89 16.97
C SER A 313 16.01 11.77 17.09
N SER A 314 16.79 11.91 16.02
CA SER A 314 18.05 12.66 16.01
C SER A 314 17.91 14.13 15.58
N SER A 315 16.70 14.57 15.21
CA SER A 315 16.39 15.98 14.89
C SER A 315 15.99 16.83 16.11
N SER A 316 16.02 16.28 17.33
CA SER A 316 15.82 17.04 18.56
C SER A 316 17.02 16.91 19.51
N SER A 317 17.70 18.06 19.72
CA SER A 317 18.73 18.38 20.73
C SER A 317 20.22 18.06 20.48
N SER A 318 20.96 19.16 20.38
CA SER A 318 22.31 19.44 20.92
C SER A 318 23.53 18.63 20.48
N SER A 319 24.48 19.37 19.91
CA SER A 319 25.90 19.07 19.76
C SER A 319 26.54 18.56 21.07
N SER A 320 26.77 17.26 21.16
CA SER A 320 27.75 16.65 22.06
C SER A 320 28.23 15.34 21.44
N PRO A 321 29.52 14.99 21.53
CA PRO A 321 30.03 13.76 20.97
C PRO A 321 29.47 12.54 21.73
N PRO A 322 29.29 11.39 21.06
CA PRO A 322 28.73 10.21 21.70
C PRO A 322 29.69 9.70 22.79
N PRO A 323 29.18 9.33 23.97
CA PRO A 323 30.00 8.66 24.98
C PRO A 323 30.37 7.24 24.49
N PRO A 324 31.52 6.69 24.95
CA PRO A 324 31.94 5.34 24.59
C PRO A 324 30.94 4.29 25.08
N PRO A 325 30.85 3.12 24.39
CA PRO A 325 29.85 2.11 24.70
C PRO A 325 30.16 1.48 26.06
N SER A 326 29.34 1.81 27.06
CA SER A 326 29.36 1.15 28.37
C SER A 326 28.02 0.49 28.65
N SER A 327 28.11 -0.83 28.90
CA SER A 327 27.20 -1.71 29.64
C SER A 327 25.69 -1.52 29.51
N PHE A 328 25.09 -2.45 28.75
CA PHE A 328 23.81 -3.14 29.01
C PHE A 328 22.77 -2.38 29.87
N SER A 329 21.87 -1.65 29.20
CA SER A 329 20.54 -1.34 29.72
C SER A 329 19.53 -2.23 29.01
N SER A 330 19.07 -3.28 29.70
CA SER A 330 18.12 -4.28 29.19
C SER A 330 16.71 -3.73 28.95
N SER A 331 16.38 -2.53 29.43
CA SER A 331 15.08 -1.89 29.17
C SER A 331 15.04 -1.11 27.86
N LYS A 332 16.19 -0.68 27.32
CA LYS A 332 16.24 0.13 26.09
C LYS A 332 15.98 -0.70 24.81
N SER A 333 16.27 -2.00 24.84
CA SER A 333 16.16 -2.87 23.66
C SER A 333 14.73 -3.32 23.31
N PHE A 334 13.78 -3.23 24.25
CA PHE A 334 12.39 -3.64 24.02
C PHE A 334 11.63 -2.58 23.20
N TYR A 335 11.80 -1.30 23.51
CA TYR A 335 11.11 -0.19 22.83
C TYR A 335 11.59 0.02 21.39
N GLU A 336 12.83 -0.32 21.06
CA GLU A 336 13.35 -0.29 19.68
C GLU A 336 12.70 -1.34 18.75
N GLN A 337 11.93 -2.28 19.29
CA GLN A 337 11.36 -3.40 18.53
C GLN A 337 9.90 -3.18 18.15
N HIS A 338 9.25 -2.09 18.58
CA HIS A 338 7.86 -1.76 18.24
C HIS A 338 7.76 -0.40 17.55
N PRO A 339 8.40 -0.21 16.37
CA PRO A 339 8.35 1.07 15.66
C PRO A 339 6.93 1.41 15.19
N ASP A 340 6.63 2.71 15.06
CA ASP A 340 5.37 3.15 14.43
C ASP A 340 5.42 2.85 12.93
N LEU A 341 4.61 1.88 12.49
CA LEU A 341 4.56 1.47 11.09
C LEU A 341 3.85 2.51 10.21
N THR A 342 2.97 3.35 10.78
CA THR A 342 2.20 4.37 10.05
C THR A 342 3.06 5.49 9.44
N LEU A 343 4.32 5.60 9.88
CA LEU A 343 5.33 6.45 9.28
C LEU A 343 5.63 6.10 7.81
N LEU A 344 5.21 4.92 7.34
CA LEU A 344 5.38 4.45 5.97
C LEU A 344 4.20 4.78 5.03
N SER A 345 3.21 5.58 5.46
CA SER A 345 1.91 5.78 4.79
C SER A 345 1.94 6.39 3.37
N HIS A 346 3.12 6.74 2.83
CA HIS A 346 3.35 7.10 1.43
C HIS A 346 4.86 7.26 1.17
N GLY A 347 5.32 7.17 -0.08
CA GLY A 347 6.75 7.31 -0.38
C GLY A 347 7.13 7.11 -1.84
N ASP A 348 8.43 6.95 -2.06
CA ASP A 348 9.03 6.83 -3.40
C ASP A 348 9.38 5.35 -3.69
N PRO A 349 8.65 4.67 -4.60
CA PRO A 349 8.88 3.25 -4.88
C PRO A 349 10.22 3.00 -5.58
N VAL A 350 10.73 3.93 -6.38
CA VAL A 350 11.99 3.76 -7.12
C VAL A 350 13.16 3.88 -6.16
N LYS A 351 13.11 4.89 -5.28
CA LYS A 351 14.10 5.05 -4.22
C LYS A 351 14.10 3.87 -3.25
N ALA A 352 12.93 3.34 -2.89
CA ALA A 352 12.85 2.18 -2.00
C ALA A 352 13.63 0.97 -2.53
N MET A 353 13.54 0.69 -3.84
CA MET A 353 14.35 -0.39 -4.46
C MET A 353 15.85 -0.12 -4.30
N ALA A 354 16.30 1.13 -4.46
CA ALA A 354 17.69 1.50 -4.26
C ALA A 354 18.12 1.43 -2.78
N GLN A 355 17.25 1.78 -1.84
CA GLN A 355 17.49 1.66 -0.39
C GLN A 355 17.58 0.19 0.06
N LEU A 356 16.91 -0.72 -0.64
CA LEU A 356 16.95 -2.17 -0.39
C LEU A 356 18.18 -2.86 -1.03
N THR A 357 18.65 -2.37 -2.19
CA THR A 357 19.65 -3.09 -3.02
C THR A 357 21.00 -2.39 -3.16
N ASN A 358 21.14 -1.17 -2.63
CA ASN A 358 22.27 -0.27 -2.86
C ASN A 358 22.48 0.17 -4.31
N LYS A 359 21.57 -0.15 -5.23
CA LYS A 359 21.67 0.24 -6.64
C LYS A 359 21.36 1.73 -6.86
N THR A 360 21.53 2.21 -8.08
CA THR A 360 21.22 3.60 -8.45
C THR A 360 19.76 3.68 -8.93
N PRO A 361 18.92 4.55 -8.35
CA PRO A 361 17.56 4.75 -8.82
C PRO A 361 17.57 5.62 -10.09
N GLU A 362 16.92 5.16 -11.15
CA GLU A 362 16.69 5.89 -12.39
C GLU A 362 15.18 6.02 -12.65
N TYR A 363 14.73 7.22 -13.02
CA TYR A 363 13.32 7.57 -13.18
C TYR A 363 12.98 7.80 -14.65
N PHE A 364 11.77 7.41 -15.04
CA PHE A 364 11.27 7.56 -16.39
C PHE A 364 9.81 8.01 -16.35
N LEU A 365 9.57 9.29 -16.58
CA LEU A 365 8.24 9.89 -16.70
C LEU A 365 7.56 9.45 -18.00
N THR A 366 6.29 9.06 -17.92
CA THR A 366 5.51 8.62 -19.09
C THR A 366 5.18 9.77 -20.03
N SER A 367 4.94 10.97 -19.49
CA SER A 367 4.64 12.19 -20.25
C SER A 367 5.73 12.56 -21.26
N SER A 368 6.98 12.20 -20.96
CA SER A 368 8.16 12.49 -21.79
C SER A 368 8.43 11.44 -22.86
N ARG A 369 7.63 10.36 -22.95
CA ARG A 369 7.94 9.18 -23.78
C ARG A 369 6.76 8.73 -24.62
N ARG A 370 7.08 8.07 -25.73
CA ARG A 370 6.08 7.37 -26.55
C ARG A 370 5.89 5.95 -26.02
N GLU A 371 4.78 5.34 -26.41
CA GLU A 371 4.40 3.99 -25.99
C GLU A 371 5.47 2.95 -26.30
N GLN A 372 6.10 3.02 -27.49
CA GLN A 372 7.15 2.08 -27.89
C GLN A 372 8.43 2.26 -27.08
N ASP A 373 8.74 3.50 -26.67
CA ASP A 373 9.93 3.80 -25.88
C ASP A 373 9.78 3.23 -24.45
N LEU A 374 8.58 3.34 -23.87
CA LEU A 374 8.24 2.74 -22.56
C LEU A 374 8.37 1.22 -22.56
N LEU A 375 7.87 0.55 -23.60
CA LEU A 375 8.06 -0.90 -23.71
C LEU A 375 9.52 -1.27 -23.97
N GLY A 376 10.21 -0.51 -24.83
CA GLY A 376 11.63 -0.70 -25.09
C GLY A 376 12.48 -0.63 -23.82
N LEU A 377 12.15 0.29 -22.92
CA LEU A 377 12.75 0.41 -21.60
C LEU A 377 12.54 -0.84 -20.76
N VAL A 378 11.29 -1.31 -20.60
CA VAL A 378 10.98 -2.55 -19.86
C VAL A 378 11.74 -3.73 -20.45
N ARG A 379 11.75 -3.86 -21.78
CA ARG A 379 12.45 -4.93 -22.50
C ARG A 379 13.96 -4.92 -22.27
N SER A 380 14.58 -3.74 -22.19
CA SER A 380 16.02 -3.62 -21.94
C SER A 380 16.43 -4.08 -20.53
N HIS A 381 15.46 -4.19 -19.61
CA HIS A 381 15.64 -4.70 -18.26
C HIS A 381 15.03 -6.10 -18.05
N CYS A 382 14.71 -6.82 -19.13
CA CYS A 382 14.14 -8.15 -19.08
C CYS A 382 15.01 -9.21 -19.78
N VAL A 383 14.96 -10.44 -19.28
CA VAL A 383 15.43 -11.66 -19.96
C VAL A 383 14.29 -12.68 -19.91
N ASN A 384 14.01 -13.36 -21.03
CA ASN A 384 12.91 -14.33 -21.13
C ASN A 384 11.57 -13.77 -20.63
N LEU A 385 11.23 -12.56 -21.07
CA LEU A 385 9.98 -11.85 -20.72
C LEU A 385 9.84 -11.41 -19.25
N ARG A 386 10.84 -11.68 -18.41
CA ARG A 386 10.87 -11.38 -16.96
C ARG A 386 11.92 -10.32 -16.65
N THR A 387 11.61 -9.38 -15.76
CA THR A 387 12.57 -8.38 -15.30
C THR A 387 13.74 -9.01 -14.55
N ILE A 388 14.95 -8.51 -14.82
CA ILE A 388 16.21 -8.90 -14.13
C ILE A 388 16.80 -7.75 -13.29
N TYR A 389 16.27 -6.54 -13.46
CA TYR A 389 16.49 -5.42 -12.56
C TYR A 389 15.16 -5.06 -11.88
N PRO A 390 15.16 -4.72 -10.59
CA PRO A 390 13.97 -4.26 -9.90
C PRO A 390 13.34 -3.07 -10.64
N LEU A 391 12.06 -3.21 -11.00
CA LEU A 391 11.34 -2.23 -11.80
C LEU A 391 9.95 -1.98 -11.18
N VAL A 392 9.56 -0.72 -11.03
CA VAL A 392 8.25 -0.32 -10.49
C VAL A 392 7.63 0.75 -11.38
N ALA A 393 6.31 0.83 -11.36
CA ALA A 393 5.54 1.88 -12.01
C ALA A 393 4.57 2.50 -11.00
N TYR A 394 4.18 3.75 -11.20
CA TYR A 394 3.22 4.42 -10.32
C TYR A 394 2.20 5.23 -11.12
N THR A 395 0.95 5.18 -10.66
CA THR A 395 -0.19 5.83 -11.33
C THR A 395 -0.25 7.32 -11.05
N HIS A 396 -0.91 8.06 -11.95
CA HIS A 396 -1.34 9.40 -11.62
C HIS A 396 -2.30 9.39 -10.40
N PRO A 397 -2.34 10.44 -9.58
CA PRO A 397 -3.28 10.52 -8.45
C PRO A 397 -4.76 10.51 -8.85
N THR A 398 -5.05 11.09 -10.02
CA THR A 398 -6.37 11.14 -10.66
C THR A 398 -6.21 10.99 -12.17
N PHE A 399 -7.28 10.62 -12.87
CA PHE A 399 -7.29 10.51 -14.33
C PHE A 399 -8.39 11.38 -14.95
N CYS A 400 -8.00 12.30 -15.82
CA CYS A 400 -8.94 13.12 -16.58
C CYS A 400 -9.69 12.27 -17.62
N ASN A 401 -11.01 12.48 -17.76
CA ASN A 401 -11.92 11.78 -18.67
C ASN A 401 -12.33 10.33 -18.36
N ASN A 402 -11.80 9.63 -17.34
CA ASN A 402 -12.35 8.35 -16.84
C ASN A 402 -11.77 7.98 -15.45
N ARG A 403 -12.29 8.62 -14.40
CA ARG A 403 -12.05 8.34 -12.97
C ARG A 403 -11.71 6.88 -12.69
N PHE A 404 -10.76 6.59 -11.79
CA PHE A 404 -10.43 5.22 -11.35
C PHE A 404 -11.68 4.47 -10.87
N ARG A 405 -12.38 3.77 -11.78
CA ARG A 405 -13.70 3.16 -11.55
C ARG A 405 -13.59 1.65 -11.40
N GLY A 406 -13.34 1.21 -10.16
CA GLY A 406 -13.51 -0.18 -9.70
C GLY A 406 -12.83 -1.26 -10.55
N ALA A 407 -11.70 -0.93 -11.19
CA ALA A 407 -11.12 -1.74 -12.24
C ALA A 407 -9.62 -1.94 -12.04
N THR A 408 -9.22 -2.65 -10.99
CA THR A 408 -7.83 -3.15 -10.73
C THR A 408 -6.75 -2.07 -10.62
N LEU A 409 -7.02 -0.84 -11.04
CA LEU A 409 -6.12 0.29 -11.06
C LEU A 409 -6.60 1.31 -10.03
N VAL A 410 -5.64 1.79 -9.25
CA VAL A 410 -5.85 2.70 -8.15
C VAL A 410 -4.99 3.93 -8.40
N GLY A 411 -5.55 5.12 -8.18
CA GLY A 411 -4.81 6.38 -8.27
C GLY A 411 -3.74 6.48 -7.18
N ASN A 412 -2.66 7.20 -7.47
CA ASN A 412 -1.52 7.41 -6.55
C ASN A 412 -0.95 6.11 -5.95
N MET A 413 -0.88 5.05 -6.74
CA MET A 413 -0.53 3.70 -6.32
C MET A 413 0.74 3.22 -7.03
N ALA A 414 1.59 2.47 -6.32
CA ALA A 414 2.77 1.85 -6.91
C ALA A 414 2.47 0.40 -7.33
N TYR A 415 3.05 -0.07 -8.42
CA TYR A 415 2.92 -1.41 -8.96
C TYR A 415 4.30 -1.97 -9.26
N SER A 416 4.48 -3.27 -9.06
CA SER A 416 5.70 -3.97 -9.48
C SER A 416 5.62 -4.29 -10.96
N VAL A 417 6.66 -3.95 -11.72
CA VAL A 417 6.76 -4.36 -13.13
C VAL A 417 7.49 -5.70 -13.19
N LEU A 418 6.77 -6.74 -13.57
CA LEU A 418 7.29 -8.10 -13.60
C LEU A 418 7.92 -8.47 -14.94
N GLY A 419 7.50 -7.78 -16.02
CA GLY A 419 7.94 -8.12 -17.35
C GLY A 419 7.08 -7.51 -18.44
N TRP A 420 7.12 -8.14 -19.61
CA TRP A 420 6.35 -7.73 -20.77
C TRP A 420 5.82 -8.96 -21.53
N ALA A 421 4.76 -8.78 -22.29
CA ALA A 421 4.22 -9.80 -23.18
C ALA A 421 3.76 -9.20 -24.51
N ALA A 422 3.83 -9.99 -25.58
CA ALA A 422 3.28 -9.66 -26.88
C ALA A 422 2.65 -10.92 -27.50
N PRO A 423 1.54 -11.42 -26.93
CA PRO A 423 0.89 -12.66 -27.39
C PRO A 423 0.31 -12.54 -28.81
N GLN A 424 0.14 -11.32 -29.31
CA GLN A 424 -0.23 -11.00 -30.69
C GLN A 424 0.73 -9.91 -31.18
N GLU A 425 1.20 -9.97 -32.44
CA GLU A 425 2.23 -9.05 -32.97
C GLU A 425 1.87 -7.56 -32.83
N ARG A 426 0.57 -7.22 -32.83
CA ARG A 426 0.08 -5.83 -32.74
C ARG A 426 -0.23 -5.35 -31.33
N LYS A 427 -0.32 -6.23 -30.33
CA LYS A 427 -0.67 -5.84 -28.96
C LYS A 427 0.48 -6.14 -28.01
N GLN A 428 0.99 -5.08 -27.39
CA GLN A 428 2.12 -5.14 -26.49
C GLN A 428 1.68 -4.74 -25.10
N TYR A 429 2.09 -5.53 -24.11
CA TYR A 429 1.65 -5.38 -22.74
C TYR A 429 2.83 -5.28 -21.79
N ILE A 430 2.66 -4.45 -20.77
CA ILE A 430 3.50 -4.45 -19.57
C ILE A 430 2.79 -5.31 -18.53
N ILE A 431 3.54 -6.23 -17.92
CA ILE A 431 3.02 -7.12 -16.87
C ILE A 431 3.29 -6.49 -15.52
N LEU A 432 2.22 -6.31 -14.75
CA LEU A 432 2.23 -5.63 -13.47
C LEU A 432 1.69 -6.53 -12.36
N ARG A 433 2.10 -6.26 -11.13
CA ARG A 433 1.48 -6.85 -9.93
C ARG A 433 0.95 -5.76 -9.00
N HIS A 434 -0.30 -5.93 -8.58
CA HIS A 434 -0.96 -5.14 -7.57
C HIS A 434 -0.34 -5.41 -6.18
N PRO A 435 0.08 -4.38 -5.42
CA PRO A 435 0.62 -4.55 -4.06
C PRO A 435 -0.31 -5.25 -3.07
N TRP A 436 -1.62 -5.14 -3.30
CA TRP A 436 -2.62 -5.81 -2.47
C TRP A 436 -2.65 -7.32 -2.70
N GLY A 437 -1.86 -7.87 -3.63
CA GLY A 437 -1.86 -9.31 -3.91
C GLY A 437 -3.20 -9.81 -4.45
N VAL A 438 -4.08 -8.93 -4.90
CA VAL A 438 -5.35 -9.24 -5.54
C VAL A 438 -5.66 -8.12 -6.53
N CYS A 439 -6.31 -8.46 -7.64
CA CYS A 439 -6.94 -7.47 -8.49
C CYS A 439 -8.36 -7.27 -7.96
N GLU A 440 -8.85 -6.04 -7.91
CA GLU A 440 -10.24 -5.78 -7.55
C GLU A 440 -11.18 -6.67 -8.39
N PRO A 441 -12.29 -7.15 -7.80
CA PRO A 441 -13.29 -7.91 -8.55
C PRO A 441 -13.68 -7.14 -9.81
N ASP A 442 -13.84 -7.82 -10.95
CA ASP A 442 -14.24 -7.20 -12.21
C ASP A 442 -15.47 -6.29 -11.96
N GLY A 443 -15.24 -4.97 -11.99
CA GLY A 443 -16.30 -3.98 -11.79
C GLY A 443 -17.28 -3.94 -12.96
N LEU A 444 -18.30 -3.09 -12.84
CA LEU A 444 -19.25 -2.80 -13.94
C LEU A 444 -18.56 -2.18 -15.17
N THR A 445 -17.31 -1.71 -15.02
CA THR A 445 -16.50 -1.11 -16.08
C THR A 445 -15.11 -1.74 -16.09
N SER A 446 -14.68 -2.29 -17.23
CA SER A 446 -13.29 -2.72 -17.44
C SER A 446 -12.52 -1.62 -18.18
N TYR A 447 -11.29 -1.31 -17.74
CA TYR A 447 -10.40 -0.43 -18.49
C TYR A 447 -10.04 -1.03 -19.85
N SER A 448 -10.15 -0.23 -20.92
CA SER A 448 -9.69 -0.65 -22.24
C SER A 448 -8.18 -0.91 -22.19
N GLY A 449 -7.73 -2.03 -22.76
CA GLY A 449 -6.33 -2.43 -22.76
C GLY A 449 -5.86 -3.17 -21.50
N LEU A 450 -6.73 -3.35 -20.49
CA LEU A 450 -6.44 -4.15 -19.30
C LEU A 450 -6.77 -5.63 -19.52
N VAL A 451 -5.90 -6.53 -19.06
CA VAL A 451 -6.10 -7.98 -19.04
C VAL A 451 -5.89 -8.47 -17.60
N THR A 452 -6.98 -8.76 -16.90
CA THR A 452 -6.97 -9.19 -15.49
C THR A 452 -6.61 -10.68 -15.30
N LYS A 453 -6.71 -11.48 -16.36
CA LYS A 453 -6.41 -12.93 -16.34
C LYS A 453 -5.18 -13.23 -17.20
N VAL A 454 -4.01 -13.17 -16.58
CA VAL A 454 -2.74 -13.60 -17.20
C VAL A 454 -2.53 -15.08 -16.91
N ASP A 455 -2.31 -15.89 -17.95
CA ASP A 455 -1.99 -17.31 -17.83
C ASP A 455 -0.65 -17.65 -18.49
N THR A 456 -0.22 -18.91 -18.37
CA THR A 456 1.09 -19.37 -18.87
C THR A 456 1.20 -19.33 -20.39
N LYS A 457 0.08 -19.34 -21.12
CA LYS A 457 0.07 -19.16 -22.57
C LYS A 457 0.27 -17.69 -22.95
N PHE A 458 -0.29 -16.78 -22.15
CA PHE A 458 -0.15 -15.34 -22.34
C PHE A 458 1.25 -14.84 -21.94
N TRP A 459 1.73 -15.24 -20.76
CA TRP A 459 3.04 -14.85 -20.22
C TRP A 459 3.58 -16.00 -19.37
N PRO A 460 4.44 -16.87 -19.94
CA PRO A 460 4.95 -18.07 -19.27
C PRO A 460 5.52 -17.87 -17.86
N PRO A 461 6.25 -16.78 -17.54
CA PRO A 461 6.80 -16.57 -16.20
C PRO A 461 5.76 -16.51 -15.07
N VAL A 462 4.45 -16.38 -15.38
CA VAL A 462 3.39 -16.45 -14.37
C VAL A 462 3.36 -17.78 -13.62
N GLU A 463 3.93 -18.86 -14.17
CA GLU A 463 4.02 -20.16 -13.49
C GLU A 463 4.86 -20.11 -12.20
N LEU A 464 5.74 -19.11 -12.09
CA LEU A 464 6.53 -18.83 -10.87
C LEU A 464 5.69 -18.17 -9.75
N LEU A 465 4.45 -17.78 -10.06
CA LEU A 465 3.53 -17.08 -9.17
C LEU A 465 2.38 -18.02 -8.81
N ASP A 466 2.31 -18.45 -7.55
CA ASP A 466 1.18 -19.25 -7.10
C ASP A 466 -0.08 -18.37 -6.97
N GLY A 467 -1.24 -18.89 -7.35
CA GLY A 467 -2.54 -18.21 -7.19
C GLY A 467 -2.85 -17.02 -8.12
N LYS A 468 -2.01 -16.68 -9.11
CA LYS A 468 -2.20 -15.56 -10.08
C LYS A 468 -2.53 -14.19 -9.43
N SER A 469 -2.32 -14.05 -8.12
CA SER A 469 -3.04 -13.06 -7.33
C SER A 469 -2.44 -11.67 -7.51
N GLY A 470 -3.24 -10.73 -8.02
CA GLY A 470 -2.82 -9.36 -8.28
C GLY A 470 -2.02 -9.16 -9.58
N VAL A 471 -1.78 -10.20 -10.37
CA VAL A 471 -1.03 -10.07 -11.64
C VAL A 471 -1.99 -9.73 -12.78
N PHE A 472 -1.67 -8.68 -13.52
CA PHE A 472 -2.43 -8.26 -14.69
C PHE A 472 -1.49 -7.74 -15.77
N ALA A 473 -2.03 -7.59 -16.98
CA ALA A 473 -1.32 -6.97 -18.09
C ALA A 473 -2.06 -5.71 -18.54
N ILE A 474 -1.32 -4.68 -18.93
CA ILE A 474 -1.88 -3.45 -19.48
C ILE A 474 -1.20 -3.11 -20.80
N GLU A 475 -2.01 -2.77 -21.81
CA GLU A 475 -1.53 -2.33 -23.11
C GLU A 475 -0.69 -1.06 -22.97
N THR A 476 0.38 -0.93 -23.75
CA THR A 476 1.35 0.17 -23.62
C THR A 476 0.73 1.56 -23.80
N GLY A 477 -0.31 1.69 -24.63
CA GLY A 477 -1.09 2.93 -24.77
C GLY A 477 -1.81 3.31 -23.49
N ALA A 478 -2.60 2.39 -22.92
CA ALA A 478 -3.28 2.59 -21.65
C ALA A 478 -2.28 2.80 -20.49
N PHE A 479 -1.14 2.13 -20.50
CA PHE A 479 -0.08 2.36 -19.53
C PHE A 479 0.40 3.82 -19.54
N ARG A 480 0.69 4.37 -20.73
CA ARG A 480 1.15 5.76 -20.87
C ARG A 480 0.12 6.77 -20.37
N GLU A 481 -1.17 6.47 -20.50
CA GLU A 481 -2.25 7.34 -20.05
C GLU A 481 -2.44 7.32 -18.53
N VAL A 482 -2.37 6.14 -17.91
CA VAL A 482 -2.73 5.96 -16.49
C VAL A 482 -1.52 6.09 -15.55
N PHE A 483 -0.32 5.76 -16.02
CA PHE A 483 0.90 5.80 -15.21
C PHE A 483 1.61 7.14 -15.35
N ALA A 484 2.02 7.74 -14.23
CA ALA A 484 2.80 8.98 -14.21
C ALA A 484 4.28 8.71 -14.50
N GLY A 485 4.77 7.54 -14.11
CA GLY A 485 6.16 7.16 -14.34
C GLY A 485 6.47 5.72 -13.98
N MET A 486 7.68 5.31 -14.33
CA MET A 486 8.31 4.08 -13.88
C MET A 486 9.75 4.34 -13.46
N GLY A 487 10.38 3.39 -12.79
CA GLY A 487 11.78 3.48 -12.45
C GLY A 487 12.44 2.13 -12.27
N VAL A 488 13.77 2.14 -12.39
CA VAL A 488 14.65 0.98 -12.22
C VAL A 488 15.67 1.27 -11.13
N ALA A 489 16.06 0.23 -10.40
CA ALA A 489 17.27 0.27 -9.57
C ALA A 489 18.33 -0.64 -10.20
N LYS A 490 19.41 -0.07 -10.75
CA LYS A 490 20.49 -0.83 -11.39
C LYS A 490 21.89 -0.42 -10.96
#